data_AF-A0A439K6U6-F1
#
_entry.id   AF-A0A439K6U6-F1
#
_cell.length_a   1.000
_cell.length_b   1.000
_cell.length_c   1.000
_cell.angle_alpha   90.00
_cell.angle_beta   90.00
_cell.angle_gamma   90.00
#
_symmetry.space_group_name_H-M   'P 1'
#
loop_
_entity.id
_entity.type
_entity.pdbx_description
1 polymer ?
#
loop_
_entity_poly.entity_id
_entity_poly.type
_entity_poly.pdbx_seq_one_letter_code
_entity_poly.pdbx_strand_id
1 'polypeptide(L)'
;YTKITDRIVADLEKGVRPWVKPWSAANTTGRITRPLRHNGLPYQGINTLLLWSEAVSRGFVSPTWMTFKQSVELGGQVRKGET
;
A
#
# COMPACT_ATOMS: atom_id res chain seq x y z
N TYR A 1 15.82 2.86 -2.00
CA TYR A 1 15.67 2.57 -3.44
C TYR A 1 15.88 1.09 -3.74
N THR A 2 17.02 0.49 -3.39
CA THR A 2 17.34 -0.94 -3.67
C THR A 2 16.28 -1.94 -3.20
N LYS A 3 15.81 -1.83 -1.95
CA LYS A 3 14.75 -2.71 -1.40
C LYS A 3 13.44 -2.72 -2.20
N ILE A 4 13.10 -1.60 -2.85
CA ILE A 4 11.88 -1.49 -3.67
C ILE A 4 12.08 -2.22 -4.99
N THR A 5 13.25 -2.03 -5.61
CA THR A 5 13.64 -2.74 -6.83
C THR A 5 13.69 -4.25 -6.60
N ASP A 6 14.30 -4.72 -5.51
CA ASP A 6 14.41 -6.15 -5.19
C ASP A 6 13.02 -6.79 -5.02
N ARG A 7 12.09 -6.07 -4.41
CA ARG A 7 10.70 -6.53 -4.25
C ARG A 7 9.94 -6.58 -5.58
N ILE A 8 10.16 -5.61 -6.45
CA ILE A 8 9.60 -5.59 -7.82
C ILE A 8 10.16 -6.77 -8.63
N VAL A 9 11.46 -7.05 -8.53
CA VAL A 9 12.11 -8.19 -9.19
C VAL A 9 11.55 -9.51 -8.65
N ALA A 10 11.43 -9.67 -7.33
CA ALA A 10 10.86 -10.88 -6.72
C ALA A 10 9.38 -11.11 -7.11
N ASP A 11 8.58 -10.05 -7.23
CA ASP A 11 7.20 -10.15 -7.71
C ASP A 11 7.16 -10.56 -9.20
N LEU A 12 8.07 -10.03 -10.02
CA LEU A 12 8.23 -10.42 -11.42
C LEU A 12 8.68 -11.88 -11.58
N GLU A 13 9.61 -12.36 -10.75
CA GLU A 13 10.06 -13.76 -10.73
C GLU A 13 8.93 -14.74 -10.39
N LYS A 14 7.98 -14.32 -9.55
CA LYS A 14 6.76 -15.08 -9.25
C LYS A 14 5.74 -15.06 -10.40
N GLY A 15 6.09 -14.47 -11.54
CA GLY A 15 5.19 -14.29 -12.69
C GLY A 15 4.09 -13.26 -12.45
N VAL A 16 4.15 -12.53 -11.33
CA VAL A 16 3.16 -11.51 -10.98
C VAL A 16 3.68 -10.17 -11.49
N ARG A 17 3.17 -9.76 -12.65
CA ARG A 17 3.44 -8.41 -13.17
C ARG A 17 2.89 -7.37 -12.16
N PRO A 18 3.73 -6.57 -11.48
CA PRO A 18 3.28 -5.67 -10.41
C PRO A 18 2.35 -4.56 -10.91
N TRP A 19 2.52 -4.17 -12.18
CA TRP A 19 1.66 -3.21 -12.89
C TRP A 19 0.44 -3.85 -13.56
N VAL A 20 0.32 -5.18 -13.55
CA VAL A 20 -0.82 -5.95 -14.09
C VAL A 20 -1.44 -6.82 -12.99
N LYS A 21 -1.57 -6.33 -11.77
CA LYS A 21 -2.49 -6.95 -10.80
C LYS A 21 -3.85 -6.26 -10.93
N PRO A 22 -4.77 -6.76 -11.78
CA PRO A 22 -6.15 -6.33 -11.72
C PRO A 22 -6.67 -6.85 -10.39
N TRP A 23 -7.17 -5.98 -9.52
CA TRP A 23 -7.89 -6.46 -8.34
C TRP A 23 -9.00 -7.38 -8.84
N SER A 24 -8.83 -8.68 -8.61
CA SER A 24 -9.92 -9.64 -8.75
C SER A 24 -11.08 -9.06 -7.96
N ALA A 25 -12.15 -8.75 -8.69
CA ALA A 25 -13.41 -8.18 -8.24
C ALA A 25 -14.20 -9.12 -7.31
N ALA A 26 -13.51 -9.90 -6.48
CA ALA A 26 -14.13 -10.96 -5.69
C ALA A 26 -14.49 -10.52 -4.27
N ASN A 27 -13.92 -9.45 -3.72
CA ASN A 27 -14.22 -9.02 -2.33
C ASN A 27 -13.87 -7.55 -2.05
N THR A 28 -14.43 -6.60 -2.81
CA THR A 28 -14.29 -5.18 -2.46
C THR A 28 -15.66 -4.50 -2.38
N THR A 29 -16.31 -4.66 -1.22
CA THR A 29 -17.47 -3.86 -0.79
C THR A 29 -17.13 -2.37 -0.65
N GLY A 30 -15.89 -1.95 -0.92
CA GLY A 30 -15.46 -0.55 -0.97
C GLY A 30 -14.69 -0.29 -2.27
N ARG A 31 -15.08 0.77 -2.98
CA ARG A 31 -14.46 1.25 -4.23
C ARG A 31 -12.94 1.14 -4.18
N ILE A 32 -12.33 0.53 -5.20
CA ILE A 32 -10.88 0.54 -5.41
C ILE A 32 -10.44 2.01 -5.44
N THR A 33 -9.91 2.49 -4.32
CA THR A 33 -9.50 3.88 -4.16
C THR A 33 -7.99 3.91 -4.17
N ARG A 34 -7.41 4.89 -4.87
CA ARG A 34 -5.96 5.10 -4.83
C ARG A 34 -5.52 5.26 -3.37
N PRO A 35 -4.36 4.73 -2.97
CA PRO A 35 -3.81 5.00 -1.65
C PRO A 35 -3.79 6.51 -1.43
N LEU A 36 -4.35 6.94 -0.31
CA LEU A 36 -4.45 8.34 0.08
C LEU A 36 -3.41 8.64 1.15
N ARG A 37 -2.84 9.83 1.06
CA ARG A 37 -2.04 10.43 2.12
C ARG A 37 -2.94 10.77 3.32
N HIS A 38 -2.33 11.01 4.48
CA HIS A 38 -3.04 11.53 5.67
C HIS A 38 -3.87 12.80 5.37
N ASN A 39 -3.48 13.58 4.35
CA ASN A 39 -4.19 14.79 3.91
C ASN A 39 -5.23 14.55 2.80
N GLY A 40 -5.59 13.30 2.51
CA GLY A 40 -6.61 12.93 1.52
C GLY A 40 -6.15 13.00 0.07
N LEU A 41 -4.92 13.43 -0.20
CA LEU A 41 -4.41 13.48 -1.57
C LEU A 41 -3.89 12.09 -2.02
N PRO A 42 -4.15 11.67 -3.26
CA PRO A 42 -3.71 10.37 -3.75
C PRO A 42 -2.19 10.30 -3.95
N TYR A 43 -1.60 9.16 -3.62
CA TYR A 43 -0.24 8.81 -4.04
C TYR A 43 -0.15 8.67 -5.57
N GLN A 44 1.04 8.93 -6.10
CA GLN A 44 1.33 8.94 -7.54
C GLN A 44 2.56 8.08 -7.83
N GLY A 45 2.64 7.54 -9.05
CA GLY A 45 3.77 6.76 -9.53
C GLY A 45 3.97 5.44 -8.79
N ILE A 46 5.23 5.08 -8.54
CA ILE A 46 5.60 3.78 -7.98
C ILE A 46 5.06 3.53 -6.57
N ASN A 47 4.84 4.61 -5.80
CA ASN A 47 4.27 4.51 -4.45
C ASN A 47 2.86 3.94 -4.46
N THR A 48 2.07 4.18 -5.52
CA THR A 48 0.73 3.60 -5.65
C THR A 48 0.80 2.07 -5.72
N LEU A 49 1.73 1.54 -6.53
CA LEU A 49 1.92 0.09 -6.67
C LEU A 49 2.48 -0.53 -5.39
N LEU A 50 3.45 0.13 -4.75
CA LEU A 50 4.06 -0.35 -3.52
C LEU A 50 3.04 -0.43 -2.37
N LEU A 51 2.23 0.61 -2.19
CA LEU A 51 1.22 0.65 -1.13
C LEU A 51 0.09 -0.36 -1.38
N TRP A 52 -0.28 -0.60 -2.63
CA TRP A 52 -1.22 -1.68 -2.95
C TRP A 52 -0.64 -3.08 -2.70
N SER A 53 0.63 -3.32 -3.06
CA SER A 53 1.30 -4.59 -2.76
C SER A 53 1.34 -4.83 -1.24
N GLU A 54 1.65 -3.79 -0.47
CA GLU A 54 1.68 -3.87 0.99
C GLU A 54 0.27 -4.08 1.59
N ALA A 55 -0.76 -3.39 1.05
CA ALA A 55 -2.15 -3.57 1.46
C ALA A 55 -2.58 -5.04 1.32
N VAL A 56 -2.28 -5.66 0.17
CA VAL A 56 -2.64 -7.05 -0.09
C VAL A 56 -1.81 -8.01 0.77
N SER A 57 -0.51 -7.77 0.90
CA SER A 57 0.39 -8.64 1.67
C SER A 57 0.03 -8.70 3.15
N ARG A 58 -0.49 -7.59 3.70
CA ARG A 58 -0.88 -7.48 5.11
C ARG A 58 -2.40 -7.54 5.36
N GLY A 59 -3.21 -7.58 4.31
CA GLY A 59 -4.67 -7.58 4.42
C GLY A 59 -5.26 -6.26 4.91
N PHE A 60 -4.60 -5.12 4.63
CA PHE A 60 -5.16 -3.82 4.99
C PHE A 60 -6.34 -3.44 4.08
N VAL A 61 -7.44 -3.02 4.69
CA VAL A 61 -8.68 -2.60 4.01
C VAL A 61 -8.75 -1.09 3.82
N SER A 62 -8.05 -0.32 4.66
CA SER A 62 -8.03 1.15 4.59
C SER A 62 -7.15 1.64 3.43
N PRO A 63 -7.61 2.58 2.60
CA PRO A 63 -6.79 3.21 1.58
C PRO A 63 -5.86 4.31 2.13
N THR A 64 -5.97 4.68 3.41
CA THR A 64 -5.20 5.79 3.99
C THR A 64 -3.86 5.32 4.54
N TRP A 65 -2.79 5.99 4.13
CA TRP A 65 -1.42 5.73 4.56
C TRP A 65 -0.81 6.99 5.15
N MET A 66 -0.03 6.80 6.20
CA MET A 66 0.68 7.87 6.90
C MET A 66 1.98 7.34 7.48
N THR A 67 2.92 8.25 7.76
CA THR A 67 4.15 7.89 8.48
C THR A 67 3.90 7.85 9.99
N PHE A 68 4.79 7.19 10.74
CA PHE A 68 4.71 7.16 12.19
C PHE A 68 4.70 8.57 12.82
N LYS A 69 5.50 9.50 12.29
CA LYS A 69 5.49 10.89 12.78
C LYS A 69 4.14 11.55 12.56
N GLN A 70 3.52 11.33 11.40
CA GLN A 70 2.19 11.86 11.08
C GLN A 70 1.09 11.26 11.95
N SER A 71 1.16 9.96 12.27
CA SER A 71 0.18 9.37 13.18
C SER A 71 0.26 10.00 14.57
N VAL A 72 1.48 10.22 15.09
CA VAL A 72 1.69 10.85 16.40
C VAL A 72 1.22 12.31 16.40
N GLU A 73 1.51 13.06 15.33
CA GLU A 73 1.03 14.45 15.16
C GLU A 73 -0.51 14.54 15.13
N LEU A 74 -1.19 13.53 14.60
CA LEU A 74 -2.65 13.43 14.58
C LEU A 74 -3.24 12.85 15.88
N GLY A 75 -2.42 12.63 16.92
CA GLY A 75 -2.85 12.02 18.18
C GLY A 75 -3.15 10.52 18.08
N GLY A 76 -2.78 9.88 16.96
CA GLY A 76 -2.89 8.45 16.73
C GLY A 76 -1.64 7.70 17.18
N GLN A 77 -1.82 6.42 17.51
CA GLN A 77 -0.73 5.53 17.90
C GLN A 77 -0.68 4.30 17.00
N VAL A 78 0.49 3.99 16.44
CA VAL A 78 0.73 2.73 15.72
C VAL A 78 0.76 1.59 16.73
N ARG A 79 0.07 0.49 16.42
CA ARG A 79 0.01 -0.69 17.31
C ARG A 79 1.41 -1.25 17.49
N LYS A 80 1.75 -1.58 18.75
CA LYS A 80 3.05 -2.14 19.11
C LYS A 80 3.24 -3.48 18.38
N GLY A 81 4.27 -3.57 17.52
CA GLY A 81 4.58 -4.76 16.73
C GLY A 81 4.36 -4.61 15.22
N GLU A 82 3.83 -3.49 14.75
CA GLU A 82 3.78 -3.19 13.31
C GLU A 82 5.13 -2.64 12.82
N THR A 83 5.70 -3.26 11.77
CA THR A 83 6.98 -2.89 11.13
C THR A 83 6.82 -2.37 9.72
#